data_AF-A0A5S4ZT60-F1
#
_entry.id   AF-A0A5S4ZT60-F1
#
_cell.length_a   1.000
_cell.length_b   1.000
_cell.length_c   1.000
_cell.angle_alpha   90.00
_cell.angle_beta   90.00
_cell.angle_gamma   90.00
#
_symmetry.space_group_name_H-M   'P 1'
#
loop_
_entity.id
_entity.type
_entity.pdbx_description
1 polymer ?
#
loop_
_entity_poly.entity_id
_entity_poly.type
_entity_poly.pdbx_seq_one_letter_code
_entity_poly.pdbx_strand_id
1 'polypeptide(L)' 'MAECLSILMIDIDFFKKINDTYGHLTGDQVIKDIAMACKKRIRKTDIIGRYGGEEFAVLLPAADINNAKSIAEHIYIAP' A
#
# COMPACT_ATOMS: atom_id res chain seq x y z
N MET A 1 -1.63 -29.04 2.52
CA MET A 1 -0.62 -28.21 1.86
C MET A 1 -0.53 -26.91 2.64
N ALA A 2 0.67 -26.41 2.95
CA ALA A 2 0.80 -25.09 3.55
C ALA A 2 0.51 -24.03 2.47
N GLU A 3 -0.40 -23.10 2.75
CA GLU A 3 -0.64 -21.97 1.86
C GLU A 3 0.43 -20.91 2.10
N CYS A 4 1.00 -20.37 1.02
CA CYS A 4 1.98 -19.28 1.11
C CYS A 4 1.29 -17.99 1.57
N LEU A 5 1.89 -17.29 2.53
CA LEU A 5 1.52 -15.93 2.91
C LEU A 5 2.66 -15.00 2.52
N SER A 6 2.35 -13.97 1.75
CA SER A 6 3.28 -12.89 1.42
C SER A 6 2.80 -11.58 2.03
N ILE A 7 3.74 -10.64 2.21
CA ILE A 7 3.48 -9.30 2.74
C ILE A 7 4.15 -8.28 1.82
N LEU A 8 3.44 -7.21 1.47
CA LEU A 8 4.01 -6.02 0.84
C LEU A 8 4.14 -4.92 1.87
N MET A 9 5.30 -4.27 1.90
CA MET A 9 5.52 -3.02 2.62
C MET A 9 5.57 -1.88 1.62
N ILE A 10 4.78 -0.84 1.88
CA ILE A 10 4.62 0.32 1.00
C ILE A 10 4.94 1.56 1.85
N ASP A 11 5.80 2.42 1.32
CA ASP A 11 6.12 3.73 1.89
C ASP A 11 5.73 4.82 0.88
N ILE A 12 5.30 5.99 1.37
CA ILE A 12 4.97 7.13 0.50
C ILE A 12 6.22 8.00 0.35
N ASP A 13 6.82 7.94 -0.83
CA ASP A 13 8.00 8.75 -1.15
C ASP A 13 7.76 10.24 -0.90
N PHE A 14 8.70 10.87 -0.19
CA PHE A 14 8.71 12.30 0.11
C PHE A 14 7.46 12.81 0.87
N PHE A 15 6.76 11.97 1.63
CA PHE A 15 5.56 12.38 2.35
C PHE A 15 5.78 13.58 3.30
N LYS A 16 6.93 13.62 3.99
CA LYS A 16 7.32 14.79 4.79
C LYS A 16 7.33 16.09 3.99
N LYS A 17 7.82 16.08 2.74
CA LYS A 17 7.84 17.26 1.87
C LYS A 17 6.42 17.73 1.55
N ILE A 18 5.46 16.82 1.37
CA ILE A 18 4.05 17.16 1.18
C ILE A 18 3.52 17.88 2.41
N ASN A 19 3.76 17.35 3.62
CA ASN A 19 3.35 17.99 4.87
C ASN A 19 3.99 19.37 5.04
N ASP A 20 5.29 19.49 4.79
CA ASP A 20 6.02 20.74 4.96
C ASP A 20 5.58 21.82 3.95
N THR A 21 5.14 21.41 2.74
CA THR A 21 4.71 22.32 1.67
C THR A 21 3.23 22.69 1.73
N TYR A 22 2.37 21.74 2.06
CA TYR A 22 0.91 21.86 1.94
C TYR A 22 0.15 21.68 3.26
N GLY A 23 0.87 21.44 4.36
CA GLY A 23 0.31 21.22 5.69
C GLY A 23 -0.23 19.81 5.92
N HIS A 24 -0.34 19.44 7.20
CA HIS A 24 -0.74 18.10 7.63
C HIS A 24 -2.13 17.66 7.18
N LEU A 25 -3.10 18.58 7.05
CA LEU A 25 -4.45 18.26 6.57
C LEU A 25 -4.40 17.72 5.12
N THR A 26 -3.50 18.25 4.29
CA THR A 26 -3.28 17.76 2.94
C THR A 26 -2.60 16.39 2.97
N GLY A 27 -1.62 16.19 3.86
CA GLY A 27 -1.00 14.88 4.07
C GLY A 27 -2.01 13.80 4.48
N ASP A 28 -2.94 14.12 5.38
CA ASP A 28 -4.02 13.22 5.78
C ASP A 28 -4.91 12.83 4.60
N GLN A 29 -5.18 13.77 3.69
CA GLN A 29 -5.94 13.49 2.48
C GLN A 29 -5.16 12.57 1.53
N VAL A 30 -3.87 12.81 1.34
CA VAL A 30 -2.98 11.94 0.54
C VAL A 30 -2.97 10.51 1.07
N ILE A 31 -2.85 10.33 2.40
CA ILE A 31 -2.91 9.00 3.04
C ILE A 31 -4.24 8.30 2.72
N LYS A 32 -5.38 9.01 2.82
CA LYS A 32 -6.69 8.44 2.51
C LYS A 32 -6.81 8.04 1.04
N ASP A 33 -6.31 8.89 0.14
CA ASP A 33 -6.39 8.65 -1.30
C ASP A 33 -5.54 7.44 -1.70
N ILE A 34 -4.34 7.30 -1.13
CA ILE A 34 -3.46 6.15 -1.35
C ILE A 34 -4.10 4.88 -0.78
N ALA A 35 -4.65 4.92 0.44
CA ALA A 35 -5.35 3.77 1.02
C ALA A 35 -6.53 3.31 0.14
N MET A 36 -7.31 4.25 -0.40
CA MET A 36 -8.40 3.95 -1.33
C MET A 36 -7.91 3.40 -2.67
N ALA A 37 -6.82 3.94 -3.21
CA ALA A 37 -6.22 3.47 -4.45
C ALA A 37 -5.71 2.04 -4.32
N CYS A 38 -4.97 1.72 -3.25
CA CYS A 38 -4.51 0.37 -2.95
C CYS A 38 -5.69 -0.59 -2.78
N LYS A 39 -6.72 -0.21 -2.00
CA LYS A 39 -7.90 -1.06 -1.76
C LYS A 39 -8.66 -1.42 -3.04
N LYS A 40 -8.65 -0.54 -4.05
CA LYS A 40 -9.27 -0.81 -5.37
C LYS A 40 -8.45 -1.78 -6.25
N ARG A 41 -7.18 -2.00 -5.94
CA ARG A 41 -6.22 -2.75 -6.77
C ARG A 41 -5.83 -4.11 -6.20
N ILE A 42 -6.20 -4.38 -4.95
CA ILE A 42 -5.99 -5.68 -4.29
C ILE A 42 -7.25 -6.55 -4.37
N ARG A 43 -7.10 -7.86 -4.12
CA ARG A 43 -8.21 -8.81 -4.11
C ARG A 43 -9.04 -8.64 -2.83
N LYS A 44 -10.26 -9.19 -2.82
CA LYS A 44 -11.12 -9.17 -1.62
C LYS A 44 -10.53 -9.90 -0.42
N THR A 45 -9.68 -10.89 -0.67
CA THR A 45 -8.98 -11.69 0.35
C THR A 45 -7.76 -11.00 0.92
N ASP A 46 -7.24 -10.00 0.20
CA ASP A 46 -6.04 -9.28 0.59
C ASP A 46 -6.43 -8.22 1.64
N ILE A 47 -5.53 -7.98 2.60
CA ILE A 47 -5.80 -7.08 3.71
C ILE A 47 -4.77 -5.96 3.68
N ILE A 48 -5.23 -4.72 3.51
CA ILE A 48 -4.39 -3.53 3.67
C ILE A 48 -4.62 -2.89 5.04
N GLY A 49 -3.52 -2.50 5.69
CA GLY A 49 -3.52 -1.71 6.92
C GLY A 49 -2.48 -0.59 6.86
N ARG A 50 -2.73 0.49 7.60
CA ARG A 50 -1.70 1.50 7.88
C ARG A 50 -0.78 0.95 8.97
N TYR A 51 0.49 0.81 8.65
CA TYR A 51 1.51 0.25 9.55
C TYR A 51 2.14 1.35 10.42
N GLY A 52 2.50 2.46 9.79
CA GLY A 52 3.17 3.60 10.40
C GLY A 52 2.68 4.92 9.80
N GLY A 53 3.29 6.05 10.18
CA GLY A 53 2.89 7.40 9.74
C GLY A 53 2.45 7.47 8.27
N GLU A 54 3.38 7.25 7.34
CA GLU A 54 3.12 7.14 5.90
C GLU A 54 3.16 5.70 5.34
N GLU A 55 3.44 4.72 6.20
CA GLU A 55 3.69 3.34 5.78
C GLU A 55 2.40 2.48 5.77
N PHE A 56 2.26 1.61 4.78
CA PHE A 56 1.19 0.63 4.67
C PHE A 56 1.75 -0.79 4.55
N ALA A 57 1.00 -1.75 5.08
CA ALA A 57 1.24 -3.17 4.89
C ALA A 57 0.07 -3.81 4.16
N VAL A 58 0.35 -4.68 3.19
CA VAL A 58 -0.65 -5.50 2.51
C VAL A 58 -0.35 -6.98 2.75
N LEU A 59 -1.24 -7.68 3.45
CA LEU A 59 -1.20 -9.13 3.60
C LEU A 59 -1.83 -9.79 2.38
N LEU A 60 -1.14 -10.76 1.81
CA LEU A 60 -1.54 -11.49 0.61
C LEU A 60 -1.64 -12.99 0.92
N PRO A 61 -2.79 -13.47 1.45
CA PRO A 61 -3.03 -14.89 1.65
C PRO A 61 -2.97 -15.66 0.33
N ALA A 62 -2.45 -16.89 0.38
CA ALA A 62 -2.30 -17.76 -0.79
C ALA A 62 -1.56 -17.10 -1.98
N ALA A 63 -0.59 -16.24 -1.68
CA ALA A 63 0.26 -15.60 -2.68
C ALA A 63 1.72 -16.00 -2.45
N ASP A 64 2.32 -16.65 -3.44
CA ASP A 64 3.77 -16.81 -3.52
C ASP A 64 4.45 -15.50 -3.96
N ILE A 65 5.78 -15.53 -4.05
CA ILE A 65 6.57 -14.35 -4.40
C ILE A 65 6.26 -13.78 -5.79
N ASN A 66 5.89 -14.62 -6.76
CA ASN A 66 5.61 -14.16 -8.12
C ASN A 66 4.26 -13.45 -8.16
N ASN A 67 3.25 -14.02 -7.50
CA ASN A 67 1.95 -13.39 -7.33
C ASN A 67 2.06 -12.09 -6.53
N ALA A 68 2.85 -12.09 -5.44
CA ALA A 68 3.08 -10.90 -4.64
C ALA A 68 3.72 -9.77 -5.45
N LYS A 69 4.71 -10.07 -6.29
CA LYS A 69 5.33 -9.09 -7.20
C LYS A 69 4.32 -8.53 -8.20
N SER A 70 3.53 -9.38 -8.84
CA SER A 70 2.51 -8.92 -9.80
C SER A 70 1.47 -8.02 -9.14
N ILE A 71 1.06 -8.33 -7.89
CA ILE A 71 0.16 -7.47 -7.11
C ILE A 71 0.84 -6.14 -6.77
N ALA A 72 2.12 -6.15 -6.36
CA ALA A 72 2.88 -4.95 -6.08
C ALA A 72 2.99 -4.03 -7.31
N GLU A 73 3.27 -4.59 -8.48
CA GLU A 73 3.29 -3.87 -9.77
C GLU A 73 1.91 -3.30 -10.12
N HIS A 74 0.83 -4.03 -9.84
CA HIS A 74 -0.53 -3.56 -10.09
C HIS A 74 -0.94 -2.40 -9.17
N ILE A 75 -0.45 -2.39 -7.93
CA ILE A 75 -0.61 -1.29 -6.97
C ILE A 75 0.23 -0.08 -7.38
N TYR A 76 1.48 -0.31 -7.78
CA TYR A 76 2.42 0.74 -8.15
C TYR A 76 2.02 1.39 -9.48
N ILE A 77 1.50 2.62 -9.39
CA ILE A 77 1.20 3.43 -10.57
C ILE A 77 2.44 4.26 -10.88
N ALA A 78 3.33 3.74 -11.74
CA ALA A 78 4.31 4.59 -12.40
C ALA A 78 3.61 5.40 -13.50
N PRO A 79 3.61 6.74 -13.46
CA PRO A 79 3.40 7.53 -14.67
C PRO A 79 4.55 7.37 -15.66
#